data_AF-A0A848UA18-F1
#
_entry.id   AF-A0A848UA18-F1
#
_cell.length_a   1.000
_cell.length_b   1.000
_cell.length_c   1.000
_cell.angle_alpha   90.00
_cell.angle_beta   90.00
_cell.angle_gamma   90.00
#
_symmetry.space_group_name_H-M   'P 1'
#
loop_
_entity.id
_entity.type
_entity.pdbx_description
1 polymer ?
#
loop_
_entity_poly.entity_id
_entity_poly.type
_entity_poly.pdbx_seq_one_letter_code
_entity_poly.pdbx_strand_id
1 'polypeptide(L)'
;MKGNDVESITKLLKEHDVAMSAVKANKLMLQMGLLEEATRESATRPGVMKKYKVLSEKGLDYGVNEENPQSPDQTSPYYYKDSFPELARLLLEAERASGK
;
A
#
# COMPACT_ATOMS: atom_id res chain seq x y z
N MET A 1 -13.35 8.20 13.35
CA MET A 1 -12.49 7.12 12.84
C MET A 1 -12.67 7.12 11.33
N LYS A 2 -11.60 7.36 10.55
CA LYS A 2 -11.66 7.16 9.10
C LYS A 2 -11.84 5.65 8.83
N GLY A 3 -12.73 5.33 7.90
CA GLY A 3 -13.10 4.03 7.31
C GLY A 3 -12.96 2.74 8.11
N ASN A 4 -14.06 2.03 8.36
CA ASN A 4 -14.04 0.56 8.58
C ASN A 4 -14.01 -0.22 7.26
N ASP A 5 -14.23 0.45 6.12
CA ASP A 5 -14.29 -0.17 4.79
C ASP A 5 -12.97 0.07 4.06
N VAL A 6 -12.24 -1.02 3.86
CA VAL A 6 -10.90 -1.04 3.28
C VAL A 6 -10.87 -1.92 2.05
N GLU A 7 -10.01 -1.57 1.10
CA GLU A 7 -9.87 -2.33 -0.13
C GLU A 7 -8.43 -2.27 -0.66
N SER A 8 -8.09 -3.25 -1.49
CA SER A 8 -6.79 -3.33 -2.16
C SER A 8 -6.56 -2.12 -3.08
N ILE A 9 -5.30 -1.67 -3.15
CA ILE A 9 -4.90 -0.55 -4.01
C ILE A 9 -5.33 -0.75 -5.47
N THR A 10 -5.23 -1.99 -5.98
CA THR A 10 -5.59 -2.33 -7.36
C THR A 10 -7.07 -2.07 -7.63
N LYS A 11 -7.95 -2.46 -6.70
CA LYS A 11 -9.39 -2.30 -6.87
C LYS A 11 -9.79 -0.84 -6.71
N LEU A 12 -9.20 -0.11 -5.77
CA LEU A 12 -9.48 1.32 -5.59
C LEU A 12 -9.02 2.17 -6.77
N LEU A 13 -7.83 1.91 -7.33
CA LEU A 13 -7.38 2.57 -8.55
C LEU A 13 -8.37 2.36 -9.70
N LYS A 14 -8.93 1.15 -9.83
CA LYS A 14 -9.93 0.84 -10.85
C LYS A 14 -11.28 1.50 -10.58
N GLU A 15 -11.78 1.46 -9.34
CA GLU A 15 -13.09 2.03 -8.95
C GLU A 15 -13.15 3.55 -9.13
N HIS A 16 -12.00 4.22 -9.04
CA HIS A 16 -11.88 5.67 -9.21
C HIS A 16 -11.30 6.09 -10.57
N ASP A 17 -11.23 5.15 -11.54
CA ASP A 17 -10.71 5.40 -12.90
C ASP A 17 -9.31 6.06 -12.93
N VAL A 18 -8.46 5.72 -11.95
CA VAL A 18 -7.08 6.20 -11.88
C VAL A 18 -6.24 5.35 -12.84
N ALA A 19 -5.75 5.96 -13.92
CA ALA A 19 -4.92 5.32 -14.95
C ALA A 19 -3.48 5.02 -14.47
N MET A 20 -3.34 4.35 -13.33
CA MET A 20 -2.07 3.99 -12.71
C MET A 20 -2.10 2.52 -12.30
N SER A 21 -0.99 1.80 -12.51
CA SER A 21 -0.89 0.43 -12.05
C SER A 21 -0.59 0.39 -10.55
N ALA A 22 -1.05 -0.66 -9.86
CA ALA A 22 -0.70 -0.90 -8.45
C ALA A 22 0.81 -0.94 -8.21
N VAL A 23 1.59 -1.44 -9.17
CA VAL A 23 3.06 -1.44 -9.10
C VAL A 23 3.61 -0.02 -9.06
N LYS A 24 3.10 0.87 -9.93
CA LYS A 24 3.52 2.27 -9.99
C LYS A 24 3.08 3.03 -8.75
N ALA A 25 1.83 2.85 -8.31
CA ALA A 25 1.31 3.44 -7.07
C ALA A 25 2.18 3.03 -5.86
N ASN A 26 2.46 1.74 -5.70
CA ASN A 26 3.31 1.26 -4.61
C ASN A 26 4.72 1.86 -4.65
N LYS A 27 5.30 2.08 -5.84
CA LYS A 27 6.60 2.74 -5.99
C LYS A 27 6.56 4.19 -5.53
N LEU A 28 5.52 4.93 -5.94
CA LEU A 28 5.33 6.33 -5.52
C LEU A 28 5.10 6.42 -4.01
N MET A 29 4.27 5.53 -3.44
CA MET A 29 4.05 5.48 -1.98
C MET A 29 5.33 5.18 -1.19
N LEU A 30 6.20 4.32 -1.69
CA LEU A 30 7.53 4.12 -1.11
C LEU A 30 8.38 5.40 -1.17
N GLN A 31 8.40 6.09 -2.31
CA GLN A 31 9.14 7.34 -2.47
C GLN A 31 8.62 8.48 -1.59
N MET A 32 7.31 8.50 -1.34
CA MET A 32 6.65 9.46 -0.45
C MET A 32 6.78 9.09 1.04
N GLY A 33 7.28 7.89 1.36
CA GLY A 33 7.36 7.38 2.73
C GLY A 33 6.00 7.00 3.33
N LEU A 34 5.00 6.69 2.49
CA LEU A 34 3.70 6.13 2.90
C LEU A 34 3.75 4.60 3.03
N LEU A 35 4.62 3.96 2.24
CA LEU A 35 4.95 2.55 2.37
C LEU A 35 6.41 2.38 2.80
N GLU A 36 6.69 1.26 3.44
CA GLU A 36 8.04 0.81 3.80
C GLU A 36 8.25 -0.66 3.39
N GLU A 37 9.51 -1.03 3.14
CA GLU A 37 9.89 -2.44 2.96
C GLU A 37 10.15 -3.08 4.33
N ALA A 38 9.40 -4.12 4.64
CA ALA A 38 9.63 -4.96 5.80
C ALA A 38 10.23 -6.32 5.38
N THR A 39 10.92 -6.98 6.31
CA THR A 39 11.46 -8.33 6.08
C THR A 39 10.99 -9.29 7.16
N ARG A 40 10.80 -10.54 6.77
CA ARG A 40 10.54 -11.66 7.69
C ARG A 40 11.27 -12.89 7.23
N GLU A 41 11.57 -13.79 8.16
CA GLU A 41 12.05 -15.11 7.79
C GLU A 41 10.92 -15.92 7.14
N SER A 42 11.27 -16.75 6.16
CA SER A 42 10.31 -17.60 5.48
C SER A 42 9.88 -18.74 6.39
N ALA A 43 8.60 -18.77 6.76
CA ALA A 43 7.98 -19.84 7.55
C ALA A 43 8.19 -21.25 6.97
N THR A 44 8.42 -21.37 5.66
CA THR A 44 8.64 -22.66 4.97
C THR A 44 10.08 -22.93 4.55
N ARG A 45 10.99 -21.96 4.71
CA ARG A 45 12.40 -22.07 4.27
C ARG A 45 13.30 -21.34 5.26
N PRO A 46 13.79 -22.03 6.30
CA PRO A 46 14.69 -21.43 7.29
C PRO A 46 15.91 -20.76 6.63
N GLY A 47 16.30 -19.59 7.12
CA GLY A 47 17.41 -18.79 6.60
C GLY A 47 17.09 -17.96 5.34
N VAL A 48 15.88 -18.07 4.76
CA VAL A 48 15.46 -17.25 3.61
C VAL A 48 14.63 -16.06 4.09
N MET A 49 15.15 -14.85 3.91
CA MET A 49 14.42 -13.61 4.20
C MET A 49 13.49 -13.23 3.05
N LYS A 50 12.22 -12.96 3.36
CA LYS A 50 11.21 -12.46 2.43
C LYS A 50 10.95 -10.98 2.69
N LYS A 51 10.91 -10.20 1.61
CA LYS A 51 10.50 -8.80 1.63
C LYS A 51 8.99 -8.68 1.41
N TYR A 52 8.36 -7.77 2.12
CA TYR A 52 6.98 -7.36 1.93
C TYR A 52 6.84 -5.86 2.18
N LYS A 53 5.66 -5.31 1.89
CA LYS A 53 5.39 -3.87 2.05
C LYS A 53 4.36 -3.67 3.13
N VAL A 54 4.55 -2.63 3.93
CA VAL A 54 3.63 -2.21 4.99
C VAL A 54 3.43 -0.71 4.92
N LEU A 55 2.28 -0.23 5.38
CA LEU A 55 2.05 1.19 5.63
C LEU A 55 2.96 1.65 6.76
N SER A 56 3.64 2.78 6.53
CA SER A 56 4.36 3.52 7.56
C SER A 56 3.36 4.25 8.48
N GLU A 57 3.84 4.92 9.53
CA GLU A 57 2.99 5.78 10.37
C GLU A 57 2.19 6.80 9.55
N LYS A 58 2.79 7.38 8.50
CA LYS A 58 2.10 8.30 7.57
C LYS A 58 1.13 7.58 6.64
N GLY A 59 1.45 6.35 6.26
CA GLY A 59 0.58 5.53 5.43
C GLY A 59 -0.71 5.12 6.14
N LEU A 60 -0.68 4.99 7.47
CA LEU A 60 -1.84 4.61 8.27
C LEU A 60 -2.97 5.65 8.26
N ASP A 61 -2.71 6.88 7.83
CA ASP A 61 -3.76 7.89 7.60
C ASP A 61 -4.68 7.54 6.42
N TYR A 62 -4.20 6.69 5.51
CA TYR A 62 -4.88 6.29 4.27
C TYR A 62 -5.27 4.82 4.25
N GLY A 63 -4.89 4.04 5.26
CA GLY A 63 -5.14 2.62 5.26
C GLY A 63 -4.75 1.91 6.55
N VAL A 64 -4.76 0.58 6.47
CA VAL A 64 -4.42 -0.33 7.56
C VAL A 64 -3.57 -1.48 7.02
N ASN A 65 -2.72 -2.02 7.89
CA ASN A 65 -1.99 -3.25 7.63
C ASN A 65 -2.81 -4.43 8.14
N GLU A 66 -3.45 -5.19 7.25
CA GLU A 66 -4.23 -6.37 7.63
C GLU A 66 -3.38 -7.63 7.57
N GLU A 67 -3.47 -8.48 8.59
CA GLU A 67 -2.85 -9.80 8.58
C GLU A 67 -3.45 -10.67 7.47
N ASN A 68 -2.60 -11.39 6.75
CA ASN A 68 -3.05 -12.39 5.80
C ASN A 68 -3.38 -13.70 6.56
N PRO A 69 -4.62 -14.22 6.51
CA PRO A 69 -4.97 -15.48 7.18
C PRO A 69 -4.12 -16.69 6.72
N GLN A 70 -3.59 -16.66 5.49
CA GLN A 70 -2.72 -17.69 4.92
C GLN A 70 -1.23 -17.48 5.27
N SER A 71 -0.89 -16.34 5.86
CA SER A 71 0.47 -15.97 6.25
C SER A 71 0.40 -14.99 7.43
N PRO A 72 0.10 -15.49 8.65
CA PRO A 72 -0.14 -14.63 9.83
C PRO A 72 1.06 -13.72 10.15
N ASP A 73 2.28 -14.11 9.81
CA ASP A 73 3.49 -13.29 9.98
C ASP A 73 3.64 -12.19 8.91
N GLN A 74 2.63 -11.98 8.05
CA GLN A 74 2.66 -11.01 6.98
C GLN A 74 1.39 -10.18 6.96
N THR A 75 1.56 -8.87 7.15
CA THR A 75 0.51 -7.91 6.89
C THR A 75 0.56 -7.42 5.44
N SER A 76 -0.61 -7.12 4.89
CA SER A 76 -0.77 -6.50 3.58
C SER A 76 -1.46 -5.14 3.73
N PRO A 77 -1.02 -4.11 3.00
CA PRO A 77 -1.63 -2.79 3.09
C PRO A 77 -2.97 -2.78 2.34
N TYR A 78 -4.03 -2.45 3.07
CA TYR A 78 -5.34 -2.11 2.54
C TYR A 78 -5.63 -0.64 2.80
N TYR A 79 -6.44 -0.01 1.97
CA TYR A 79 -6.64 1.44 1.98
C TYR A 79 -8.09 1.78 2.23
N TYR A 80 -8.34 2.82 3.03
CA TYR A 80 -9.70 3.24 3.35
C TYR A 80 -10.35 3.87 2.12
N LYS A 81 -11.57 3.43 1.79
CA LYS A 81 -12.30 3.96 0.62
C LYS A 81 -12.59 5.46 0.72
N ASP A 82 -12.82 5.96 1.93
CA ASP A 82 -13.13 7.36 2.21
C ASP A 82 -11.94 8.30 1.99
N SER A 83 -10.73 7.86 2.34
CA SER A 83 -9.48 8.60 2.17
C SER A 83 -8.80 8.37 0.82
N PHE A 84 -9.23 7.35 0.08
CA PHE A 84 -8.61 7.00 -1.19
C PHE A 84 -8.61 8.14 -2.23
N PRO A 85 -9.66 8.96 -2.41
CA PRO A 85 -9.60 10.09 -3.33
C PRO A 85 -8.46 11.08 -3.02
N GLU A 86 -8.15 11.29 -1.74
CA GLU A 86 -7.03 12.12 -1.30
C GLU A 86 -5.69 11.46 -1.64
N LEU A 87 -5.54 10.17 -1.35
CA LEU A 87 -4.36 9.39 -1.72
C LEU A 87 -4.14 9.38 -3.24
N ALA A 88 -5.20 9.18 -4.03
CA ALA A 88 -5.14 9.18 -5.48
C ALA A 88 -4.64 10.53 -6.03
N ARG A 89 -5.07 11.65 -5.45
CA ARG A 89 -4.58 12.99 -5.81
C ARG A 89 -3.08 13.10 -5.58
N LEU A 90 -2.60 12.67 -4.41
CA LEU A 90 -1.17 12.69 -4.07
C LEU A 90 -0.35 11.82 -5.03
N LEU A 91 -0.85 10.63 -5.40
CA LEU A 91 -0.19 9.74 -6.34
C LEU A 91 -0.07 10.36 -7.74
N LEU A 92 -1.13 10.98 -8.24
CA LEU A 92 -1.12 11.66 -9.53
C LEU A 92 -0.17 12.86 -9.55
N GLU A 93 -0.10 13.62 -8.44
CA GLU A 93 0.85 14.72 -8.28
C GLU A 93 2.31 14.22 -8.28
N ALA A 94 2.58 13.17 -7.51
CA ALA A 94 3.90 12.54 -7.44
C ALA A 94 4.33 11.93 -8.79
N GLU A 95 3.40 11.32 -9.52
CA GLU A 95 3.63 10.79 -10.87
C GLU A 95 4.05 11.90 -11.85
N ARG A 96 3.35 13.03 -11.84
CA ARG A 96 3.68 14.19 -12.68
C ARG A 96 5.05 14.77 -12.33
N ALA A 97 5.40 14.80 -11.05
CA ALA A 97 6.71 15.27 -10.59
C ALA A 97 7.86 14.32 -10.99
N SER A 98 7.59 13.02 -11.08
CA SER A 98 8.58 11.98 -11.42
C SER A 98 8.76 11.78 -12.94
N GLY A 99 7.90 12.39 -13.76
CA GLY A 99 7.93 12.34 -15.23
C GLY A 99 8.65 13.51 -15.90
N LYS A 100 9.32 14.38 -15.13
CA LYS A 100 10.30 15.37 -15.61
C LYS A 100 11.71 14.84 -15.36
#